data_AF-A0A535AX83-F1
#
_entry.id   AF-A0A535AX83-F1
#
_cell.length_a   1.000
_cell.length_b   1.000
_cell.length_c   1.000
_cell.angle_alpha   90.00
_cell.angle_beta   90.00
_cell.angle_gamma   90.00
#
_symmetry.space_group_name_H-M   'P 1'
#
loop_
_entity.id
_entity.type
_entity.pdbx_description
1 polymer ?
#
loop_
_entity_poly.entity_id
_entity_poly.type
_entity_poly.pdbx_seq_one_letter_code
_entity_poly.pdbx_strand_id
1 'polypeptide(L)'
;ALHLTPSRVARAQSWIARWGPLAIVVSRYVPGLRWAMAVACGSLGVGYRTFWFSTTISAAIWAGLMLTLGVTVGDAVARTIFTHAWIGLLLPLPAAIMLTIGLARLLVRRRAVASVPAS
;
A
#
# COMPACT_ATOMS: atom_id res chain seq x y z
N ALA A 1 2.96 2.36 -21.04
CA ALA A 1 2.39 3.67 -20.64
C ALA A 1 1.03 3.43 -20.01
N LEU A 2 0.75 3.94 -18.80
CA LEU A 2 -0.60 3.87 -18.23
C LEU A 2 -1.52 4.77 -19.07
N HIS A 3 -2.53 4.23 -19.74
CA HIS A 3 -3.62 5.01 -20.36
C HIS A 3 -4.50 5.63 -19.25
N LEU A 4 -4.02 6.70 -18.63
CA LEU A 4 -4.85 7.54 -17.78
C LEU A 4 -5.65 8.46 -18.70
N THR A 5 -6.95 8.19 -18.82
CA THR A 5 -7.86 9.02 -19.61
C THR A 5 -7.82 10.46 -19.07
N PRO A 6 -7.74 11.50 -19.92
CA PRO A 6 -7.62 12.90 -19.49
C PRO A 6 -8.72 13.33 -18.51
N SER A 7 -9.93 12.77 -18.67
CA SER A 7 -11.08 12.99 -17.78
C SER A 7 -10.85 12.49 -16.35
N ARG A 8 -10.11 11.40 -16.16
CA ARG A 8 -9.78 10.84 -14.83
C ARG A 8 -8.73 11.70 -14.12
N VAL A 9 -7.77 12.25 -14.88
CA VAL A 9 -6.75 13.17 -14.36
C VAL A 9 -7.39 14.50 -13.94
N ALA A 10 -8.24 15.09 -14.79
CA ALA A 10 -8.96 16.33 -14.47
C ALA A 10 -9.89 16.19 -13.24
N ARG A 11 -10.52 15.03 -13.08
CA ARG A 11 -11.34 14.73 -11.89
C ARG A 11 -10.49 14.60 -10.62
N ALA A 12 -9.31 13.97 -10.72
CA ALA A 12 -8.37 13.90 -9.60
C ALA A 12 -7.82 15.28 -9.23
N GLN A 13 -7.50 16.13 -10.22
CA GLN A 13 -7.07 17.51 -10.00
C GLN A 13 -8.14 18.36 -9.31
N SER A 14 -9.39 18.31 -9.77
CA SER A 14 -10.48 19.08 -9.14
C SER A 14 -10.81 18.60 -7.73
N TRP A 15 -10.68 17.30 -7.46
CA TRP A 15 -10.80 16.76 -6.11
C TRP A 15 -9.67 17.19 -5.17
N ILE A 16 -8.42 17.16 -5.63
CA ILE A 16 -7.27 17.61 -4.84
C ILE A 16 -7.32 19.13 -4.61
N ALA A 17 -7.73 19.91 -5.61
CA ALA A 17 -7.91 21.35 -5.48
C ALA A 17 -9.01 21.72 -4.47
N ARG A 18 -10.09 20.92 -4.39
CA ARG A 18 -11.23 21.18 -3.50
C ARG A 18 -11.11 20.55 -2.11
N TRP A 19 -10.42 19.42 -1.97
CA TRP A 19 -10.37 18.62 -0.74
C TRP A 19 -8.96 18.29 -0.25
N GLY A 20 -7.91 18.93 -0.80
CA GLY A 20 -6.48 18.60 -0.66
C GLY A 20 -6.07 17.84 0.62
N PRO A 21 -6.22 18.42 1.83
CA PRO A 21 -5.82 17.76 3.07
C PRO A 21 -6.60 16.46 3.34
N LEU A 22 -7.91 16.48 3.13
CA LEU A 22 -8.81 15.37 3.42
C LEU A 22 -8.66 14.25 2.37
N ALA A 23 -8.42 14.63 1.11
CA ALA A 23 -8.08 13.70 0.04
C ALA A 23 -6.77 12.94 0.33
N ILE A 24 -5.75 13.63 0.87
CA ILE A 24 -4.49 13.00 1.28
C ILE A 24 -4.73 11.95 2.38
N VAL A 25 -5.52 12.30 3.40
CA VAL A 25 -5.85 11.37 4.50
C VAL A 25 -6.59 10.14 3.98
N VAL A 26 -7.66 10.34 3.19
CA VAL A 26 -8.49 9.23 2.66
C VAL A 26 -7.70 8.34 1.71
N SER A 27 -6.82 8.92 0.90
CA SER A 27 -5.99 8.16 -0.05
C SER A 27 -5.15 7.07 0.59
N ARG A 28 -4.79 7.24 1.88
CA ARG A 28 -3.92 6.30 2.59
C ARG A 28 -4.61 4.98 2.91
N TYR A 29 -5.94 4.99 3.05
CA TYR A 29 -6.72 3.80 3.36
C TYR A 29 -7.14 3.00 2.12
N VAL A 30 -7.05 3.59 0.91
CA VAL A 30 -7.45 2.94 -0.34
C VAL A 30 -6.20 2.41 -1.08
N PRO A 31 -6.08 1.07 -1.27
CA PRO A 31 -4.98 0.48 -2.05
C PRO A 31 -4.93 1.04 -3.47
N GLY A 32 -3.72 1.37 -3.96
CA GLY A 32 -3.52 1.98 -5.27
C GLY A 32 -3.66 3.50 -5.28
N LEU A 33 -4.63 4.05 -4.55
CA LEU A 33 -4.83 5.51 -4.46
C LEU A 33 -3.70 6.21 -3.71
N ARG A 34 -3.13 5.57 -2.68
CA ARG A 34 -1.96 6.11 -1.94
C ARG A 34 -0.78 6.48 -2.84
N TRP A 35 -0.49 5.67 -3.86
CA TRP A 35 0.63 5.91 -4.76
C TRP A 35 0.28 7.00 -5.77
N ALA A 36 -0.93 6.96 -6.30
CA ALA A 36 -1.44 7.99 -7.20
C ALA A 36 -1.50 9.37 -6.51
N MET A 37 -1.88 9.43 -5.24
CA MET A 37 -1.94 10.66 -4.46
C MET A 37 -0.54 11.22 -4.19
N ALA A 38 0.45 10.38 -3.89
CA ALA A 38 1.83 10.84 -3.73
C ALA A 38 2.36 11.48 -5.02
N VAL A 39 2.13 10.85 -6.16
CA VAL A 39 2.50 11.39 -7.48
C VAL A 39 1.72 12.67 -7.79
N ALA A 40 0.42 12.70 -7.52
CA ALA A 40 -0.43 13.87 -7.77
C ALA A 40 -0.06 15.06 -6.87
N CYS A 41 0.30 14.84 -5.61
CA CYS A 41 0.77 15.91 -4.73
C CYS A 41 2.09 16.51 -5.23
N GLY A 42 3.00 15.66 -5.74
CA GLY A 42 4.26 16.10 -6.34
C GLY A 42 4.06 16.85 -7.66
N SER A 43 3.16 16.38 -8.52
CA SER A 43 2.90 17.02 -9.82
C SER A 43 2.05 18.30 -9.73
N LEU A 44 1.18 18.42 -8.73
CA LEU A 44 0.32 19.59 -8.50
C LEU A 44 0.95 20.64 -7.58
N GLY A 45 2.17 20.42 -7.10
CA GLY A 45 2.87 21.37 -6.24
C GLY A 45 2.15 21.64 -4.91
N VAL A 46 1.52 20.62 -4.32
CA VAL A 46 0.85 20.76 -3.02
C VAL A 46 1.89 21.20 -1.99
N GLY A 47 1.58 22.26 -1.23
CA GLY A 47 2.48 22.80 -0.23
C GLY A 47 2.95 21.73 0.76
N TYR A 48 4.26 21.64 0.98
CA TYR A 48 4.89 20.62 1.83
C TYR A 48 4.26 20.52 3.22
N ARG A 49 3.94 21.68 3.82
CA ARG A 49 3.29 21.75 5.14
C ARG A 49 1.94 21.03 5.15
N THR A 50 1.08 21.29 4.17
CA THR A 50 -0.24 20.66 4.05
C THR A 50 -0.11 19.16 3.87
N PHE A 51 0.81 18.71 3.03
CA PHE A 51 1.09 17.29 2.82
C PHE A 51 1.58 16.60 4.10
N TRP A 52 2.53 17.23 4.79
CA TRP A 52 3.14 16.68 6.01
C TRP A 52 2.12 16.57 7.15
N PHE A 53 1.34 17.62 7.42
CA PHE A 53 0.29 17.58 8.45
C PHE A 53 -0.78 16.52 8.14
N SER A 54 -1.28 16.49 6.91
CA SER A 54 -2.31 15.53 6.51
C SER A 54 -1.81 14.09 6.61
N THR A 55 -0.56 13.86 6.21
CA THR A 55 0.10 12.55 6.31
C THR A 55 0.29 12.13 7.75
N THR A 56 0.71 13.06 8.62
CA THR A 56 0.94 12.80 10.05
C THR A 56 -0.38 12.45 10.75
N ILE A 57 -1.46 13.20 10.50
CA ILE A 57 -2.79 12.91 11.06
C ILE A 57 -3.26 11.53 10.62
N SER A 58 -3.15 11.21 9.32
CA SER A 58 -3.52 9.91 8.80
C SER A 58 -2.71 8.77 9.43
N ALA A 59 -1.40 8.96 9.60
CA ALA A 59 -0.53 7.99 10.24
C ALA A 59 -0.89 7.79 11.72
N ALA A 60 -1.19 8.88 12.44
CA ALA A 60 -1.61 8.82 13.85
C ALA A 60 -2.94 8.08 14.02
N ILE A 61 -3.94 8.36 13.17
CA ILE A 61 -5.23 7.64 13.18
C ILE A 61 -4.99 6.15 12.92
N TRP A 62 -4.18 5.81 11.92
CA TRP A 62 -3.89 4.42 11.59
C TRP A 62 -3.13 3.70 12.70
N ALA A 63 -2.11 4.33 13.28
CA ALA A 63 -1.37 3.79 14.40
C ALA A 63 -2.28 3.57 15.62
N GLY A 64 -3.11 4.56 15.96
CA GLY A 64 -4.10 4.44 17.04
C GLY A 64 -5.08 3.30 16.81
N LEU A 65 -5.60 3.15 15.59
CA LEU A 65 -6.49 2.04 15.23
C LEU A 65 -5.79 0.68 15.39
N MET A 66 -4.58 0.54 14.86
CA MET A 66 -3.81 -0.72 14.93
C MET A 66 -3.41 -1.07 16.36
N LEU A 67 -3.02 -0.07 17.16
CA LEU A 67 -2.71 -0.26 18.57
C LEU A 67 -3.96 -0.71 19.32
N THR A 68 -5.09 0.00 19.15
CA THR A 68 -6.36 -0.34 19.81
C THR A 68 -6.81 -1.75 19.44
N LEU A 69 -6.75 -2.12 18.15
CA LEU A 69 -7.02 -3.48 17.70
C LEU A 69 -6.06 -4.49 18.32
N GLY A 70 -4.77 -4.16 18.40
CA GLY A 70 -3.75 -4.99 19.04
C GLY A 70 -4.04 -5.24 20.53
N VAL A 71 -4.40 -4.20 21.29
CA VAL A 71 -4.67 -4.35 22.74
C VAL A 71 -5.99 -5.09 22.99
N THR A 72 -7.00 -4.87 22.16
CA THR A 72 -8.34 -5.49 22.34
C THR A 72 -8.40 -6.93 21.85
N VAL A 73 -7.74 -7.24 20.74
CA VAL A 73 -7.83 -8.55 20.06
C VAL A 73 -6.56 -9.39 20.24
N GLY A 74 -5.44 -8.79 20.63
CA GLY A 74 -4.14 -9.45 20.74
C GLY A 74 -4.13 -10.65 21.67
N ASP A 75 -4.74 -10.54 22.86
CA ASP A 75 -4.81 -11.64 23.81
C ASP A 75 -5.66 -12.81 23.30
N ALA A 76 -6.77 -12.51 22.61
CA ALA A 76 -7.62 -13.52 22.01
C ALA A 76 -6.90 -14.24 20.86
N VAL A 77 -6.17 -13.50 20.03
CA VAL A 77 -5.36 -14.04 18.94
C VAL A 77 -4.20 -14.88 19.49
N ALA A 78 -3.50 -14.40 20.51
CA ALA A 78 -2.40 -15.13 21.15
C ALA A 78 -2.91 -16.47 21.71
N ARG A 79 -4.00 -16.45 22.50
CA ARG A 79 -4.62 -17.68 23.01
C ARG A 79 -5.01 -18.64 21.88
N THR A 80 -5.59 -18.13 20.80
CA THR A 80 -6.00 -18.95 19.66
C THR A 80 -4.80 -19.61 18.96
N ILE A 81 -3.70 -18.89 18.77
CA ILE A 81 -2.47 -19.39 18.17
C ILE A 81 -1.81 -20.47 19.04
N PHE A 82 -1.76 -20.26 20.37
CA PHE A 82 -1.16 -21.22 21.29
C PHE A 82 -1.99 -22.51 21.45
N THR A 83 -3.32 -22.41 21.40
CA THR A 83 -4.20 -23.59 21.47
C THR A 83 -4.26 -24.36 20.14
N HIS A 84 -4.14 -23.66 19.01
CA HIS A 84 -4.25 -24.25 17.67
C HIS A 84 -2.99 -23.96 16.85
N ALA A 85 -1.93 -24.73 17.10
CA ALA A 85 -0.62 -24.58 16.44
C ALA A 85 -0.68 -24.59 14.89
N TRP A 86 -1.69 -25.24 14.30
CA TRP A 86 -1.91 -25.27 12.84
C TRP A 86 -2.25 -23.88 12.26
N ILE A 87 -2.86 -22.98 13.05
CA ILE A 87 -3.16 -21.61 12.62
C ILE A 87 -1.87 -20.79 12.49
N GLY A 88 -0.91 -21.00 13.39
CA GLY A 88 0.44 -20.43 13.29
C GLY A 88 1.17 -20.83 12.00
N LEU A 89 0.86 -22.02 11.46
CA LEU A 89 1.40 -22.51 10.19
C LEU A 89 0.71 -21.91 8.96
N LEU A 90 -0.60 -21.61 9.04
CA LEU A 90 -1.35 -20.96 7.96
C LEU A 90 -1.05 -19.46 7.83
N LEU A 91 -0.75 -18.78 8.94
CA LEU A 91 -0.51 -17.34 8.98
C LEU A 91 0.63 -16.85 8.04
N PRO A 92 1.79 -17.54 7.92
CA PRO A 92 2.84 -17.15 6.98
C PRO A 92 2.59 -17.56 5.53
N LEU A 93 1.60 -18.41 5.23
CA LEU A 93 1.39 -18.96 3.87
C LEU A 93 1.18 -17.89 2.80
N PRO A 94 0.38 -16.82 3.00
CA PRO A 94 0.21 -15.79 1.97
C PRO A 94 1.53 -15.10 1.61
N ALA A 95 2.38 -14.84 2.62
CA ALA A 95 3.71 -14.25 2.42
C ALA A 95 4.65 -15.23 1.69
N ALA A 96 4.63 -16.51 2.06
CA ALA A 96 5.39 -17.56 1.39
C ALA A 96 4.97 -17.75 -0.08
N ILE A 97 3.66 -17.71 -0.37
CA ILE A 97 3.11 -17.77 -1.74
C ILE A 97 3.56 -16.53 -2.54
N MET A 98 3.51 -15.32 -1.97
CA MET A 98 4.01 -14.13 -2.66
C MET A 98 5.51 -14.21 -2.95
N LEU A 99 6.32 -14.70 -2.00
CA LEU A 99 7.77 -14.87 -2.16
C LEU A 99 8.12 -15.90 -3.24
N THR A 100 7.46 -17.06 -3.23
CA THR A 100 7.67 -18.11 -4.23
C THR A 100 7.30 -17.64 -5.64
N ILE A 101 6.16 -16.96 -5.80
CA ILE A 101 5.76 -16.36 -7.08
C ILE A 101 6.78 -15.29 -7.52
N GLY A 102 7.23 -14.44 -6.60
CA GLY A 102 8.25 -13.42 -6.88
C GLY A 102 9.57 -14.02 -7.36
N LEU A 103 10.06 -15.05 -6.66
CA LEU A 103 11.30 -15.76 -6.99
C LEU A 103 11.18 -16.50 -8.33
N ALA A 104 10.08 -17.23 -8.56
CA ALA A 104 9.83 -17.92 -9.82
C ALA A 104 9.85 -16.94 -11.01
N ARG A 105 9.17 -15.78 -10.87
CA ARG A 105 9.21 -14.72 -11.90
C ARG A 105 10.61 -14.17 -12.12
N LEU A 106 11.41 -13.99 -11.06
CA LEU A 106 12.78 -13.51 -11.18
C LEU A 106 13.66 -14.54 -11.90
N LEU A 107 13.56 -15.83 -11.55
CA LEU A 107 14.34 -16.90 -12.17
C LEU A 107 13.97 -17.10 -13.64
N VAL A 108 12.68 -17.06 -13.98
CA VAL A 108 12.21 -17.10 -15.38
C VAL A 108 12.73 -15.89 -16.16
N ARG A 109 12.69 -14.68 -15.57
CA ARG A 109 13.26 -13.47 -16.19
C ARG A 109 14.77 -13.58 -16.40
N ARG A 110 15.52 -14.10 -15.43
CA ARG A 110 16.98 -14.32 -15.56
C ARG A 110 17.31 -15.34 -16.65
N ARG A 111 16.51 -16.41 -16.77
CA ARG A 111 16.66 -17.40 -17.86
C ARG A 111 16.36 -16.81 -19.23
N ALA A 112 15.33 -15.98 -19.36
CA ALA A 112 14.97 -15.32 -20.61
C ALA A 112 16.02 -14.28 -21.08
N VAL A 113 16.68 -13.61 -20.13
CA VAL A 113 17.79 -12.67 -20.45
C VAL A 113 19.08 -13.43 -20.80
N ALA A 114 19.34 -14.57 -20.15
CA ALA A 114 20.51 -15.41 -20.44
C ALA A 114 20.41 -16.17 -21.78
N SER A 115 19.20 -16.29 -22.35
CA SER A 115 18.95 -16.99 -23.62
C SER A 115 18.97 -16.09 -24.86
N VAL A 116 19.28 -14.79 -24.73
CA VAL A 116 19.49 -13.90 -25.88
C VAL A 116 20.97 -14.03 -26.30
N PRO A 117 21.29 -14.73 -27.41
CA PRO A 117 22.66 -14.81 -27.89
C PRO A 117 23.11 -13.41 -28.34
N ALA A 118 24.32 -13.01 -27.96
CA ALA A 118 24.96 -11.85 -28.55
C ALA A 118 25.40 -12.20 -29.98
N SER A 119 24.55 -11.91 -30.97
CA SER A 119 24.90 -11.86 -32.39
C SER A 119 23.85 -11.09 -33.17
#